data_AF-A0A5B0QLS3-F1
#
_entry.id   AF-A0A5B0QLS3-F1
#
_cell.length_a   1.000
_cell.length_b   1.000
_cell.length_c   1.000
_cell.angle_alpha   90.00
_cell.angle_beta   90.00
_cell.angle_gamma   90.00
#
_symmetry.space_group_name_H-M   'P 1'
#
loop_
_entity.id
_entity.type
_entity.pdbx_description
1 polymer ?
#
loop_
_entity_poly.entity_id
_entity_poly.type
_entity_poly.pdbx_seq_one_letter_code
_entity_poly.pdbx_strand_id
1 'polypeptide(L)'
;MMKSTLLLLISSSMCGVAFGYTLHFQNNCPFTVWPAVGKAPNGQPDPSVAYGAKLEPGGSSQFGVNDGEIGIRSWGRTGCDGNGANCATGACNGGLQCTDGGITSGVLLGEYGYQQFGNVISWDLSRVDGSINIDTSINNGGNLKTCRQSNCPSDQAFAQPNDFQAVTTSPVGSTFDITFCP
;
A
#
# COMPACT_ATOMS: atom_id res chain seq x y z
N MET A 1 15.67 -8.01 63.53
CA MET A 1 14.33 -8.04 62.91
C MET A 1 14.45 -7.38 61.53
N MET A 2 14.45 -8.19 60.46
CA MET A 2 14.69 -7.78 59.07
C MET A 2 13.52 -6.94 58.54
N LYS A 3 13.82 -5.75 57.98
CA LYS A 3 12.87 -4.98 57.17
C LYS A 3 13.00 -5.48 55.73
N SER A 4 11.94 -6.14 55.25
CA SER A 4 11.85 -6.65 53.88
C SER A 4 11.51 -5.50 52.93
N THR A 5 12.41 -5.21 51.98
CA THR A 5 12.17 -4.23 50.92
C THR A 5 11.53 -4.95 49.74
N LEU A 6 10.28 -4.60 49.44
CA LEU A 6 9.51 -5.16 48.33
C LEU A 6 9.96 -4.50 47.01
N LEU A 7 10.58 -5.25 46.11
CA LEU A 7 10.86 -4.79 44.74
C LEU A 7 9.61 -4.93 43.88
N LEU A 8 9.10 -3.81 43.36
CA LEU A 8 8.04 -3.79 42.33
C LEU A 8 8.67 -4.07 40.95
N LEU A 9 8.36 -5.23 40.36
CA LEU A 9 8.66 -5.53 38.96
C LEU A 9 7.58 -4.88 38.08
N ILE A 10 7.93 -3.78 37.40
CA ILE A 10 7.07 -3.15 36.39
C ILE A 10 7.19 -4.00 35.12
N SER A 11 6.21 -4.87 34.86
CA SER A 11 6.09 -5.57 33.58
C SER A 11 5.54 -4.58 32.56
N SER A 12 6.43 -3.99 31.75
CA SER A 12 6.05 -3.21 30.57
C SER A 12 5.56 -4.16 29.48
N SER A 13 4.25 -4.34 29.38
CA SER A 13 3.62 -5.02 28.24
C SER A 13 3.84 -4.20 26.98
N MET A 14 4.72 -4.65 26.08
CA MET A 14 4.71 -4.17 24.71
C MET A 14 3.43 -4.69 24.06
N CYS A 15 2.39 -3.86 24.04
CA CYS A 15 1.24 -4.07 23.18
C CYS A 15 1.73 -3.85 21.75
N GLY A 16 2.22 -4.91 21.10
CA GLY A 16 2.51 -4.86 19.67
C GLY A 16 1.22 -4.58 18.94
N VAL A 17 1.16 -3.47 18.20
CA VAL A 17 0.07 -3.21 17.28
C VAL A 17 0.13 -4.32 16.22
N ALA A 18 -0.80 -5.27 16.29
CA ALA A 18 -0.90 -6.31 15.27
C ALA A 18 -1.55 -5.69 14.04
N PHE A 19 -0.73 -5.36 13.04
CA PHE A 19 -1.22 -4.93 11.73
C PHE A 19 -1.95 -6.08 11.04
N GLY A 20 -3.01 -5.76 10.29
CA GLY A 20 -3.70 -6.72 9.43
C GLY A 20 -2.82 -7.17 8.26
N TYR A 21 -1.93 -6.30 7.76
CA TYR A 21 -0.90 -6.61 6.78
C TYR A 21 0.11 -5.45 6.65
N THR A 22 1.23 -5.70 5.97
CA THR A 22 2.28 -4.71 5.69
C THR A 22 2.42 -4.49 4.19
N LEU A 23 2.53 -3.22 3.78
CA LEU A 23 2.91 -2.82 2.43
C LEU A 23 4.39 -2.42 2.45
N HIS A 24 5.23 -3.15 1.73
CA HIS A 24 6.67 -2.88 1.61
C HIS A 24 6.98 -2.38 0.21
N PHE A 25 7.51 -1.16 0.11
CA PHE A 25 7.79 -0.48 -1.15
C PHE A 25 9.28 -0.52 -1.47
N GLN A 26 9.62 -0.91 -2.68
CA GLN A 26 10.97 -0.88 -3.23
C GLN A 26 10.99 -0.03 -4.51
N ASN A 27 11.91 0.93 -4.56
CA ASN A 27 12.14 1.73 -5.76
C ASN A 27 13.33 1.18 -6.55
N ASN A 28 13.07 0.47 -7.65
CA ASN A 28 14.11 0.06 -8.60
C ASN A 28 14.22 1.00 -9.80
N CYS A 29 13.42 2.08 -9.83
CA CYS A 29 13.48 3.06 -10.89
C CYS A 29 14.78 3.88 -10.81
N PRO A 30 15.29 4.38 -11.95
CA PRO A 30 16.44 5.28 -11.98
C PRO A 30 16.10 6.72 -11.53
N PHE A 31 14.91 6.94 -10.97
CA PHE A 31 14.40 8.23 -10.51
C PHE A 31 13.70 8.09 -9.16
N THR A 32 13.55 9.19 -8.44
CA THR A 32 12.83 9.24 -7.16
C THR A 32 11.35 8.90 -7.37
N VAL A 33 10.82 8.02 -6.51
CA VAL A 33 9.39 7.67 -6.45
C VAL A 33 8.85 8.06 -5.08
N TRP A 34 7.62 8.57 -5.04
CA TRP A 34 6.92 8.85 -3.79
C TRP A 34 5.77 7.87 -3.62
N PRO A 35 5.98 6.70 -2.98
CA PRO A 35 4.87 5.82 -2.65
C PRO A 35 3.85 6.56 -1.78
N ALA A 36 2.59 6.19 -1.95
CA ALA A 36 1.46 6.67 -1.18
C ALA A 36 0.57 5.51 -0.77
N VAL A 37 -0.07 5.63 0.38
CA VAL A 37 -1.19 4.76 0.79
C VAL A 37 -2.30 5.65 1.29
N GLY A 38 -3.52 5.33 0.90
CA GLY A 38 -4.72 5.98 1.40
C GLY A 38 -5.90 5.02 1.41
N LYS A 39 -7.03 5.49 1.94
CA LYS A 39 -8.24 4.70 2.09
C LYS A 39 -9.42 5.38 1.42
N ALA A 40 -10.18 4.60 0.65
CA ALA A 40 -11.40 5.04 -0.01
C ALA A 40 -12.46 3.92 -0.11
N PRO A 41 -13.04 3.45 1.02
CA PRO A 41 -14.09 2.45 1.01
C PRO A 41 -15.29 2.94 0.18
N ASN A 42 -15.80 2.08 -0.71
CA ASN A 42 -16.89 2.42 -1.61
C ASN A 42 -16.62 3.69 -2.46
N GLY A 43 -15.35 3.96 -2.76
CA GLY A 43 -14.93 5.13 -3.53
C GLY A 43 -14.99 6.46 -2.78
N GLN A 44 -15.19 6.46 -1.45
CA GLN A 44 -15.25 7.67 -0.65
C GLN A 44 -13.98 7.85 0.18
N PRO A 45 -13.22 8.96 0.02
CA PRO A 45 -12.04 9.23 0.81
C PRO A 45 -12.27 9.12 2.33
N ASP A 46 -11.34 8.44 3.00
CA ASP A 46 -11.28 8.34 4.45
C ASP A 46 -9.85 8.66 4.90
N PRO A 47 -9.62 9.81 5.58
CA PRO A 47 -8.29 10.26 5.96
C PRO A 47 -7.69 9.50 7.14
N SER A 48 -8.37 8.50 7.71
CA SER A 48 -7.85 7.69 8.83
C SER A 48 -6.63 6.85 8.45
N VAL A 49 -6.45 6.57 7.16
CA VAL A 49 -5.22 5.99 6.62
C VAL A 49 -4.59 6.99 5.66
N ALA A 50 -3.42 7.48 6.05
CA ALA A 50 -2.66 8.42 5.26
C ALA A 50 -1.17 8.10 5.36
N TYR A 51 -0.54 7.90 4.21
CA TYR A 51 0.89 7.62 4.13
C TYR A 51 1.49 8.20 2.86
N GLY A 52 2.75 8.56 2.97
CA GLY A 52 3.64 8.60 1.84
C GLY A 52 5.08 8.78 2.29
N ALA A 53 5.99 8.41 1.39
CA ALA A 53 7.42 8.53 1.60
C ALA A 53 8.09 9.07 0.35
N LYS A 54 9.37 9.46 0.47
CA LYS A 54 10.24 9.75 -0.66
C LYS A 54 11.26 8.63 -0.75
N LEU A 55 11.31 7.92 -1.87
CA LEU A 55 12.29 6.87 -2.14
C LEU A 55 13.23 7.33 -3.24
N GLU A 56 14.50 7.56 -2.89
CA GLU A 56 15.55 7.69 -3.88
C GLU A 56 15.74 6.36 -4.65
N PRO A 57 16.42 6.35 -5.81
CA PRO A 57 16.75 5.12 -6.51
C PRO A 57 17.39 4.07 -5.58
N GLY A 58 16.86 2.85 -5.58
CA GLY A 58 17.26 1.76 -4.70
C GLY A 58 16.69 1.82 -3.28
N GLY A 59 16.00 2.90 -2.90
CA GLY A 59 15.42 3.07 -1.57
C GLY A 59 14.16 2.24 -1.34
N SER A 60 13.85 2.00 -0.07
CA SER A 60 12.65 1.29 0.37
C SER A 60 11.97 1.95 1.56
N SER A 61 10.68 1.63 1.74
CA SER A 61 9.92 1.99 2.94
C SER A 61 8.83 0.97 3.19
N GLN A 62 8.20 1.03 4.36
CA GLN A 62 7.07 0.17 4.68
C GLN A 62 5.96 0.96 5.39
N PHE A 63 4.74 0.44 5.27
CA PHE A 63 3.57 0.94 5.97
C PHE A 63 2.74 -0.24 6.48
N GLY A 64 2.43 -0.23 7.78
CA GLY A 64 1.54 -1.21 8.40
C GLY A 64 0.09 -0.73 8.26
N VAL A 65 -0.79 -1.62 7.80
CA VAL A 65 -2.23 -1.37 7.73
C VAL A 65 -2.91 -2.10 8.88
N ASN A 66 -3.77 -1.40 9.62
CA ASN A 66 -4.49 -2.00 10.74
C ASN A 66 -5.42 -3.14 10.29
N ASP A 67 -5.74 -4.04 11.23
CA ASP A 67 -6.66 -5.14 10.94
C ASP A 67 -8.08 -4.64 10.64
N GLY A 68 -8.81 -5.38 9.80
CA GLY A 68 -10.16 -5.05 9.39
C GLY A 68 -10.31 -3.91 8.36
N GLU A 69 -9.21 -3.29 7.92
CA GLU A 69 -9.27 -2.20 6.95
C GLU A 69 -9.72 -2.66 5.55
N ILE A 70 -10.57 -1.84 4.92
CA ILE A 70 -11.10 -2.07 3.57
C ILE A 70 -10.92 -0.83 2.69
N GLY A 71 -10.85 -1.03 1.37
CA GLY A 71 -10.69 0.07 0.41
C GLY A 71 -9.34 0.75 0.52
N ILE A 72 -8.30 0.02 0.92
CA ILE A 72 -6.93 0.54 0.98
C ILE A 72 -6.35 0.53 -0.42
N ARG A 73 -5.66 1.61 -0.77
CA ARG A 73 -4.99 1.75 -2.05
C ARG A 73 -3.56 2.21 -1.86
N SER A 74 -2.65 1.65 -2.66
CA SER A 74 -1.26 2.10 -2.76
C SER A 74 -0.93 2.49 -4.20
N TRP A 75 -0.02 3.44 -4.39
CA TRP A 75 0.46 3.82 -5.72
C TRP A 75 1.80 4.55 -5.63
N GLY A 76 2.47 4.69 -6.77
CA GLY A 76 3.70 5.47 -6.92
C GLY A 76 3.42 6.82 -7.58
N ARG A 77 4.05 7.87 -7.07
CA ARG A 77 3.99 9.24 -7.62
C ARG A 77 5.36 9.65 -8.16
N THR A 78 5.39 10.49 -9.19
CA THR A 78 6.65 10.96 -9.81
C THR A 78 6.67 12.48 -9.99
N GLY A 79 7.87 13.05 -10.01
CA GLY A 79 8.07 14.48 -10.28
C GLY A 79 7.40 15.38 -9.26
N CYS A 80 7.43 15.01 -7.98
CA CYS A 80 6.87 15.81 -6.89
C CYS A 80 7.84 16.90 -6.44
N ASP A 81 7.29 17.96 -5.84
CA ASP A 81 8.06 18.95 -5.10
C ASP A 81 8.75 18.30 -3.88
N GLY A 82 9.73 19.00 -3.28
CA GLY A 82 10.51 18.49 -2.15
C GLY A 82 9.67 18.10 -0.91
N ASN A 83 8.45 18.65 -0.79
CA ASN A 83 7.48 18.31 0.27
C ASN A 83 6.49 17.20 -0.13
N GLY A 84 6.66 16.55 -1.28
CA GLY A 84 5.79 15.50 -1.79
C GLY A 84 4.48 15.98 -2.42
N ALA A 85 4.29 17.30 -2.60
CA ALA A 85 3.14 17.87 -3.29
C ALA A 85 3.39 18.04 -4.80
N ASN A 86 2.36 18.48 -5.54
CA ASN A 86 2.43 18.87 -6.96
C ASN A 86 3.14 17.87 -7.87
N CYS A 87 2.90 16.57 -7.67
CA CYS A 87 3.48 15.52 -8.49
C CYS A 87 3.01 15.58 -9.94
N ALA A 88 3.93 15.33 -10.88
CA ALA A 88 3.62 15.23 -12.30
C ALA A 88 2.67 14.06 -12.62
N THR A 89 2.79 12.94 -11.90
CA THR A 89 1.87 11.81 -11.99
C THR A 89 1.50 11.28 -10.61
N GLY A 90 0.29 10.74 -10.46
CA GLY A 90 -0.19 10.14 -9.22
C GLY A 90 -0.43 11.14 -8.08
N ALA A 91 -0.55 12.44 -8.37
CA ALA A 91 -0.76 13.46 -7.35
C ALA A 91 -1.99 13.15 -6.48
N CYS A 92 -1.93 13.60 -5.23
CA CYS A 92 -2.96 13.37 -4.24
C CYS A 92 -3.14 14.61 -3.36
N ASN A 93 -4.29 14.68 -2.69
CA ASN A 93 -4.52 15.62 -1.61
C ASN A 93 -3.72 15.23 -0.37
N GLY A 94 -3.16 16.21 0.35
CA GLY A 94 -2.41 16.00 1.60
C GLY A 94 -0.88 16.15 1.49
N GLY A 95 -0.35 16.39 0.29
CA GLY A 95 1.09 16.56 0.09
C GLY A 95 1.82 15.23 0.25
N LEU A 96 2.82 15.14 1.14
CA LEU A 96 3.55 13.89 1.34
C LEU A 96 2.64 12.75 1.81
N GLN A 97 1.70 13.02 2.73
CA GLN A 97 0.76 12.03 3.27
C GLN A 97 -0.59 12.16 2.57
N CYS A 98 -0.92 11.20 1.70
CA CYS A 98 -2.14 11.27 0.90
C CYS A 98 -3.39 10.96 1.73
N THR A 99 -4.46 11.74 1.56
CA THR A 99 -5.72 11.61 2.34
C THR A 99 -6.96 11.36 1.49
N ASP A 100 -6.79 11.18 0.17
CA ASP A 100 -7.89 11.00 -0.79
C ASP A 100 -8.09 9.55 -1.25
N GLY A 101 -7.31 8.61 -0.72
CA GLY A 101 -7.35 7.20 -1.14
C GLY A 101 -7.04 6.98 -2.62
N GLY A 102 -6.25 7.87 -3.24
CA GLY A 102 -5.82 7.75 -4.63
C GLY A 102 -6.93 7.98 -5.66
N ILE A 103 -8.11 8.48 -5.24
CA ILE A 103 -9.28 8.70 -6.09
C ILE A 103 -8.96 9.64 -7.28
N THR A 104 -8.08 10.62 -7.08
CA THR A 104 -7.68 11.57 -8.13
C THR A 104 -6.34 11.24 -8.77
N SER A 105 -5.71 10.12 -8.40
CA SER A 105 -4.33 9.82 -8.81
C SER A 105 -4.22 9.55 -10.32
N GLY A 106 -5.24 8.92 -10.92
CA GLY A 106 -5.30 8.61 -12.36
C GLY A 106 -4.19 7.65 -12.82
N VAL A 107 -3.64 6.85 -11.90
CA VAL A 107 -2.52 5.95 -12.17
C VAL A 107 -2.82 4.51 -11.76
N LEU A 108 -1.86 3.61 -12.00
CA LEU A 108 -1.90 2.23 -11.54
C LEU A 108 -1.92 2.19 -10.00
N LEU A 109 -2.89 1.46 -9.45
CA LEU A 109 -3.13 1.30 -8.03
C LEU A 109 -2.83 -0.15 -7.62
N GLY A 110 -2.33 -0.37 -6.42
CA GLY A 110 -2.53 -1.62 -5.69
C GLY A 110 -3.77 -1.46 -4.81
N GLU A 111 -4.73 -2.36 -4.90
CA GLU A 111 -5.94 -2.34 -4.08
C GLU A 111 -5.91 -3.48 -3.06
N TYR A 112 -6.38 -3.22 -1.84
CA TYR A 112 -6.35 -4.17 -0.73
C TYR A 112 -7.60 -4.03 0.15
N GLY A 113 -8.10 -5.13 0.66
CA GLY A 113 -9.22 -5.10 1.60
C GLY A 113 -9.40 -6.38 2.39
N TYR A 114 -9.67 -6.23 3.69
CA TYR A 114 -10.04 -7.34 4.56
C TYR A 114 -11.35 -8.00 4.13
N GLN A 115 -11.35 -9.33 4.08
CA GLN A 115 -12.51 -10.17 3.80
C GLN A 115 -12.83 -11.00 5.05
N GLN A 116 -13.92 -10.63 5.73
CA GLN A 116 -14.35 -11.29 6.96
C GLN A 116 -14.64 -12.79 6.76
N PHE A 117 -15.34 -13.13 5.67
CA PHE A 117 -15.63 -14.50 5.31
C PHE A 117 -14.43 -15.13 4.61
N GLY A 118 -13.53 -15.69 5.41
CA GLY A 118 -12.27 -16.29 4.96
C GLY A 118 -11.06 -15.82 5.77
N ASN A 119 -11.19 -14.69 6.47
CA ASN A 119 -10.12 -14.08 7.25
C ASN A 119 -8.84 -13.88 6.41
N VAL A 120 -9.01 -13.23 5.27
CA VAL A 120 -7.96 -12.97 4.27
C VAL A 120 -7.96 -11.51 3.85
N ILE A 121 -6.89 -11.09 3.20
CA ILE A 121 -6.79 -9.82 2.48
C ILE A 121 -6.99 -10.12 1.00
N SER A 122 -8.05 -9.57 0.40
CA SER A 122 -8.20 -9.51 -1.06
C SER A 122 -7.31 -8.39 -1.59
N TRP A 123 -6.65 -8.63 -2.72
CA TRP A 123 -5.78 -7.64 -3.34
C TRP A 123 -5.59 -7.87 -4.84
N ASP A 124 -5.24 -6.80 -5.53
CA ASP A 124 -4.93 -6.79 -6.96
C ASP A 124 -4.11 -5.54 -7.33
N LEU A 125 -3.55 -5.54 -8.54
CA LEU A 125 -3.23 -4.29 -9.23
C LEU A 125 -4.48 -3.84 -9.98
N SER A 126 -4.73 -2.54 -10.05
CA SER A 126 -5.91 -1.96 -10.68
C SER A 126 -5.53 -0.76 -11.53
N ARG A 127 -6.00 -0.78 -12.78
CA ARG A 127 -5.86 0.33 -13.73
C ARG A 127 -7.22 0.86 -14.19
N VAL A 128 -8.27 0.60 -13.41
CA VAL A 128 -9.61 1.14 -13.67
C VAL A 128 -9.51 2.66 -13.75
N ASP A 129 -9.86 3.22 -14.91
CA ASP A 129 -9.80 4.65 -15.22
C ASP A 129 -8.42 5.32 -15.00
N GLY A 130 -7.35 4.52 -14.98
CA GLY A 130 -5.99 4.97 -14.69
C GLY A 130 -4.97 4.58 -15.76
N SER A 131 -3.84 5.27 -15.76
CA SER A 131 -2.70 4.98 -16.65
C SER A 131 -1.57 4.29 -15.89
N ILE A 132 -0.74 3.51 -16.57
CA ILE A 132 0.46 2.94 -15.95
C ILE A 132 1.55 4.01 -16.00
N ASN A 133 1.68 4.81 -14.94
CA ASN A 133 2.73 5.84 -14.85
C ASN A 133 4.10 5.24 -14.51
N ILE A 134 4.12 4.16 -13.71
CA ILE A 134 5.29 3.40 -13.32
C ILE A 134 4.95 1.91 -13.46
N ASP A 135 5.80 1.16 -14.17
CA ASP A 135 5.74 -0.29 -14.18
C ASP A 135 5.82 -0.80 -12.74
N THR A 136 4.84 -1.60 -12.30
CA THR A 136 4.71 -1.99 -10.90
C THR A 136 4.42 -3.47 -10.78
N SER A 137 5.00 -4.12 -9.77
CA SER A 137 4.63 -5.46 -9.35
C SER A 137 4.26 -5.50 -7.87
N ILE A 138 3.38 -6.45 -7.52
CA ILE A 138 3.06 -6.83 -6.14
C ILE A 138 3.33 -8.32 -6.02
N ASN A 139 4.20 -8.70 -5.07
CA ASN A 139 4.43 -10.09 -4.71
C ASN A 139 3.95 -10.35 -3.28
N ASN A 140 3.20 -11.45 -3.11
CA ASN A 140 2.91 -11.99 -1.79
C ASN A 140 3.04 -13.52 -1.82
N GLY A 141 4.06 -14.03 -1.12
CA GLY A 141 4.25 -15.48 -0.96
C GLY A 141 4.38 -16.25 -2.28
N GLY A 142 4.90 -15.63 -3.34
CA GLY A 142 5.04 -16.23 -4.67
C GLY A 142 3.87 -15.94 -5.63
N ASN A 143 2.78 -15.34 -5.13
CA ASN A 143 1.73 -14.79 -6.00
C ASN A 143 2.19 -13.42 -6.50
N LEU A 144 2.64 -13.38 -7.74
CA LEU A 144 3.14 -12.17 -8.40
C LEU A 144 2.09 -11.62 -9.35
N LYS A 145 1.76 -10.33 -9.19
CA LYS A 145 1.02 -9.53 -10.17
C LYS A 145 1.95 -8.45 -10.70
N THR A 146 2.06 -8.29 -12.02
CA THR A 146 2.94 -7.30 -12.65
C THR A 146 2.25 -6.62 -13.82
N CYS A 147 2.19 -5.30 -13.78
CA CYS A 147 1.59 -4.47 -14.81
C CYS A 147 2.63 -3.48 -15.32
N ARG A 148 2.96 -3.57 -16.61
CA ARG A 148 3.89 -2.69 -17.30
C ARG A 148 3.19 -1.93 -18.42
N GLN A 149 3.67 -0.74 -18.76
CA GLN A 149 3.15 0.02 -19.92
C GLN A 149 3.15 -0.82 -21.20
N SER A 150 4.18 -1.66 -21.38
CA SER A 150 4.32 -2.54 -22.54
C SER A 150 3.47 -3.80 -22.48
N ASN A 151 3.07 -4.25 -21.27
CA ASN A 151 2.33 -5.48 -21.08
C ASN A 151 1.61 -5.50 -19.72
N CYS A 152 0.28 -5.45 -19.76
CA CYS A 152 -0.57 -5.57 -18.58
C CYS A 152 -1.86 -6.32 -18.92
N PRO A 153 -1.79 -7.66 -18.98
CA PRO A 153 -2.94 -8.50 -19.29
C PRO A 153 -3.95 -8.52 -18.12
N SER A 154 -5.19 -8.92 -18.41
CA SER A 154 -6.32 -8.85 -17.47
C SER A 154 -6.22 -9.79 -16.26
N ASP A 155 -5.27 -10.72 -16.25
CA ASP A 155 -4.94 -11.54 -15.08
C ASP A 155 -3.89 -10.90 -14.17
N GLN A 156 -3.28 -9.80 -14.61
CA GLN A 156 -2.25 -9.09 -13.85
C GLN A 156 -2.75 -7.80 -13.23
N ALA A 157 -3.72 -7.13 -13.84
CA ALA A 157 -4.40 -6.00 -13.23
C ALA A 157 -5.88 -5.94 -13.62
N PHE A 158 -6.72 -5.56 -12.66
CA PHE A 158 -8.13 -5.30 -12.85
C PHE A 158 -8.30 -4.02 -13.69
N ALA A 159 -9.02 -4.11 -14.80
CA ALA A 159 -9.30 -2.96 -15.68
C ALA A 159 -10.79 -2.78 -15.99
N GLN A 160 -11.58 -3.83 -15.87
CA GLN A 160 -13.01 -3.84 -16.17
C GLN A 160 -13.76 -4.81 -15.23
N PRO A 161 -15.10 -4.66 -15.04
CA PRO A 161 -15.88 -5.36 -14.01
C PRO A 161 -15.88 -6.90 -14.00
N ASN A 162 -15.16 -7.55 -14.90
CA ASN A 162 -15.08 -9.01 -15.05
C ASN A 162 -13.64 -9.56 -15.03
N ASP A 163 -12.63 -8.73 -14.75
CA ASP A 163 -11.23 -9.16 -14.62
C ASP A 163 -10.94 -9.84 -13.26
N PHE A 164 -11.86 -10.69 -12.78
CA PHE A 164 -11.77 -11.33 -11.46
C PHE A 164 -10.51 -12.18 -11.28
N GLN A 165 -9.90 -12.63 -12.36
CA GLN A 165 -8.64 -13.38 -12.36
C GLN A 165 -7.42 -12.54 -11.93
N ALA A 166 -7.53 -11.20 -11.95
CA ALA A 166 -6.53 -10.31 -11.37
C ALA A 166 -6.56 -10.33 -9.84
N VAL A 167 -7.70 -10.66 -9.23
CA VAL A 167 -7.90 -10.62 -7.78
C VAL A 167 -7.36 -11.88 -7.13
N THR A 168 -6.50 -11.68 -6.13
CA THR A 168 -5.92 -12.75 -5.30
C THR A 168 -6.27 -12.50 -3.84
N THR A 169 -6.21 -13.55 -3.02
CA THR A 169 -6.33 -13.45 -1.57
C THR A 169 -5.09 -13.96 -0.88
N SER A 170 -4.70 -13.31 0.22
CA SER A 170 -3.58 -13.71 1.07
C SER A 170 -3.98 -13.73 2.54
N PRO A 171 -3.32 -14.52 3.41
CA PRO A 171 -3.63 -14.52 4.85
C PRO A 171 -3.44 -13.15 5.51
N VAL A 172 -4.21 -12.86 6.55
CA VAL A 172 -3.91 -11.73 7.46
C VAL A 172 -2.51 -11.88 8.07
N GLY A 173 -1.85 -10.76 8.37
CA GLY A 173 -0.45 -10.69 8.79
C GLY A 173 0.56 -10.76 7.64
N SER A 174 0.09 -10.84 6.39
CA SER A 174 0.95 -10.88 5.19
C SER A 174 1.74 -9.59 4.97
N THR A 175 2.88 -9.71 4.28
CA THR A 175 3.61 -8.60 3.68
C THR A 175 3.42 -8.63 2.16
N PHE A 176 3.09 -7.49 1.58
CA PHE A 176 3.01 -7.28 0.14
C PHE A 176 4.25 -6.50 -0.31
N ASP A 177 5.10 -7.13 -1.11
CA ASP A 177 6.28 -6.50 -1.68
C ASP A 177 5.90 -5.80 -2.99
N ILE A 178 5.80 -4.47 -2.93
CA ILE A 178 5.50 -3.59 -4.06
C ILE A 178 6.81 -3.07 -4.65
N THR A 179 7.08 -3.43 -5.89
CA THR A 179 8.30 -2.99 -6.61
C THR A 179 7.93 -2.05 -7.74
N PHE A 180 8.49 -0.85 -7.73
CA PHE A 180 8.45 0.09 -8.84
C PHE A 180 9.62 -0.17 -9.78
N CYS A 181 9.36 -0.19 -11.09
CA CYS A 181 10.29 -0.61 -12.14
C CYS A 181 10.86 -2.03 -11.92
N PRO A 182 9.99 -3.07 -11.84
CA PRO A 182 10.39 -4.46 -11.64
C PRO A 182 10.98 -5.12 -12.89
#